data_AF-A0A835ZDH1-F1
#
_entry.id   AF-A0A835ZDH1-F1
#
_cell.length_a   1.000
_cell.length_b   1.000
_cell.length_c   1.000
_cell.angle_alpha   90.00
_cell.angle_beta   90.00
_cell.angle_gamma   90.00
#
_symmetry.space_group_name_H-M   'P 1'
#
loop_
_entity.id
_entity.type
_entity.pdbx_description
1 polymer ?
#
loop_
_entity_poly.entity_id
_entity_poly.type
_entity_poly.pdbx_seq_one_letter_code
_entity_poly.pdbx_strand_id
1 'polypeptide(L)'
;MTPLTAARPISGAFPCQARRVTAAVQLRSARKDAEDAALDDMRLDESTLDEQEKKRLEGLRSIQASLDEVEMYEKQFRQQAAQQRTRRGLSEEEEDEREIEVLDTAWSGQAGMDVTVVGSKTWADISKRLGLAAGDVIALTVFASIGRGVHTGSGIDVEVFKTALPFYIGWLGLSPLLGAYTNQATATQKDMISTLVPAWAVSIPVALAIRGAVKGDVPPVPFIIVSLIATGSLLAAWRGLYVVINPTSTAETKRGGILDGFRMITTLLRRW
;
A
#
# COMPACT_ATOMS: atom_id res chain seq x y z
N MET A 1 56.33 -63.12 -8.21
CA MET A 1 57.51 -62.39 -7.72
C MET A 1 57.40 -60.94 -8.19
N THR A 2 57.21 -60.00 -7.24
CA THR A 2 57.48 -58.53 -7.25
C THR A 2 56.94 -57.63 -8.41
N PRO A 3 56.73 -56.30 -8.20
CA PRO A 3 55.85 -55.59 -7.24
C PRO A 3 55.09 -54.39 -7.89
N LEU A 4 54.57 -53.45 -7.05
CA LEU A 4 54.09 -52.06 -7.33
C LEU A 4 52.58 -51.96 -7.69
N THR A 5 51.75 -51.06 -7.14
CA THR A 5 51.97 -49.71 -6.62
C THR A 5 50.86 -49.31 -5.63
N ALA A 6 51.24 -48.58 -4.58
CA ALA A 6 50.37 -47.99 -3.57
C ALA A 6 49.55 -46.81 -4.10
N ALA A 7 48.26 -46.70 -3.71
CA ALA A 7 47.46 -45.49 -3.85
C ALA A 7 47.33 -44.81 -2.47
N ARG A 8 47.91 -43.62 -2.34
CA ARG A 8 47.75 -42.72 -1.19
C ARG A 8 46.38 -42.02 -1.26
N PRO A 9 45.72 -41.74 -0.12
CA PRO A 9 44.64 -40.76 -0.08
C PRO A 9 45.23 -39.34 -0.14
N ILE A 10 44.71 -38.52 -1.04
CA ILE A 10 45.04 -37.10 -1.15
C ILE A 10 44.29 -36.37 -0.04
N SER A 11 45.01 -36.03 1.03
CA SER A 11 44.59 -35.04 2.02
C SER A 11 44.74 -33.65 1.38
N GLY A 12 43.65 -33.12 0.85
CA GLY A 12 43.55 -31.75 0.35
C GLY A 12 42.92 -30.85 1.39
N ALA A 13 43.72 -30.43 2.37
CA ALA A 13 43.35 -29.35 3.28
C ALA A 13 43.25 -28.04 2.49
N PHE A 14 42.11 -27.37 2.52
CA PHE A 14 41.97 -25.96 2.13
C PHE A 14 41.88 -25.05 3.38
N PRO A 15 43.00 -24.62 4.00
CA PRO A 15 42.99 -23.53 4.94
C PRO A 15 43.62 -22.29 4.30
N CYS A 16 42.95 -21.62 3.35
CA CYS A 16 43.52 -20.42 2.73
C CYS A 16 42.59 -19.21 2.58
N GLN A 17 41.28 -19.33 2.86
CA GLN A 17 40.37 -18.18 2.84
C GLN A 17 40.21 -17.48 4.20
N ALA A 18 40.20 -18.23 5.31
CA ALA A 18 39.99 -17.64 6.65
C ALA A 18 41.12 -16.68 7.11
N ARG A 19 42.36 -16.93 6.68
CA ARG A 19 43.53 -16.11 7.06
C ARG A 19 43.57 -14.73 6.40
N ARG A 20 43.06 -14.60 5.17
CA ARG A 20 43.07 -13.32 4.41
C ARG A 20 42.06 -12.31 4.97
N VAL A 21 40.89 -12.78 5.39
CA VAL A 21 39.87 -11.91 6.00
C VAL A 21 40.36 -11.35 7.34
N THR A 22 41.02 -12.18 8.14
CA THR A 22 41.58 -11.78 9.45
C THR A 22 42.67 -10.70 9.30
N ALA A 23 43.57 -10.85 8.31
CA ALA A 23 44.62 -9.87 8.04
C ALA A 23 44.08 -8.52 7.53
N ALA A 24 43.04 -8.54 6.68
CA ALA A 24 42.42 -7.32 6.17
C ALA A 24 41.66 -6.54 7.27
N VAL A 25 41.04 -7.25 8.22
CA VAL A 25 40.40 -6.64 9.39
C VAL A 25 41.43 -6.03 10.33
N GLN A 26 42.55 -6.72 10.58
CA GLN A 26 43.64 -6.20 11.42
C GLN A 26 44.28 -4.93 10.84
N LEU A 27 44.52 -4.87 9.52
CA LEU A 27 45.06 -3.68 8.87
C LEU A 27 44.09 -2.49 8.91
N ARG A 28 42.77 -2.74 8.80
CA ARG A 28 41.76 -1.68 8.96
C ARG A 28 41.69 -1.17 10.40
N SER A 29 41.78 -2.04 11.39
CA SER A 29 41.85 -1.65 12.80
C SER A 29 43.08 -0.78 13.05
N ALA A 30 44.26 -1.26 12.69
CA ALA A 30 45.51 -0.55 12.94
C ALA A 30 45.58 0.82 12.23
N ARG A 31 44.99 0.94 11.03
CA ARG A 31 44.87 2.23 10.34
C ARG A 31 43.92 3.18 11.08
N LYS A 32 42.79 2.69 11.57
CA LYS A 32 41.84 3.48 12.34
C LYS A 32 42.48 3.97 13.64
N ASP A 33 43.20 3.10 14.34
CA ASP A 33 43.92 3.45 15.57
C ASP A 33 44.99 4.55 15.33
N ALA A 34 45.63 4.54 14.16
CA ALA A 34 46.60 5.56 13.76
C ALA A 34 45.94 6.90 13.35
N GLU A 35 44.79 6.85 12.69
CA GLU A 35 43.99 8.04 12.37
C GLU A 35 43.43 8.68 13.66
N ASP A 36 42.93 7.87 14.59
CA ASP A 36 42.41 8.32 15.89
C ASP A 36 43.53 8.97 16.74
N ALA A 37 44.74 8.41 16.74
CA ALA A 37 45.90 9.01 17.43
C ALA A 37 46.36 10.33 16.81
N ALA A 38 46.28 10.47 15.48
CA ALA A 38 46.61 11.72 14.79
C ALA A 38 45.54 12.81 15.03
N LEU A 39 44.28 12.41 15.21
CA LEU A 39 43.18 13.32 15.55
C LEU A 39 43.30 13.87 16.98
N ASP A 40 43.88 13.10 17.91
CA ASP A 40 44.07 13.51 19.30
C ASP A 40 45.13 14.63 19.45
N ASP A 41 46.11 14.71 18.53
CA ASP A 41 47.12 15.78 18.48
C ASP A 41 46.57 17.10 17.89
N MET A 42 45.44 17.04 17.18
CA MET A 42 44.73 18.21 16.62
C MET A 42 43.59 18.71 17.54
N ARG A 43 43.56 18.21 18.78
CA ARG A 43 42.50 18.52 19.73
C ARG A 43 42.61 19.98 20.20
N LEU A 44 41.54 20.75 19.97
CA LEU A 44 41.43 22.15 20.36
C LEU A 44 41.69 22.35 21.86
N ASP A 45 42.57 23.29 22.21
CA ASP A 45 42.80 23.71 23.60
C ASP A 45 41.63 24.60 24.08
N GLU A 46 40.67 23.98 24.76
CA GLU A 46 39.45 24.60 25.27
C GLU A 46 39.71 25.78 26.24
N SER A 47 40.93 25.87 26.80
CA SER A 47 41.30 26.96 27.71
C SER A 47 41.52 28.30 26.99
N THR A 48 41.74 28.28 25.68
CA THR A 48 42.01 29.47 24.85
C THR A 48 40.75 30.08 24.21
N LEU A 49 39.59 29.45 24.39
CA LEU A 49 38.33 29.83 23.73
C LEU A 49 37.52 30.85 24.52
N ASP A 50 36.78 31.71 23.81
CA ASP A 50 35.84 32.66 24.41
C ASP A 50 34.59 31.96 24.97
N GLU A 51 33.92 32.57 25.95
CA GLU A 51 32.75 31.98 26.62
C GLU A 51 31.58 31.70 25.66
N GLN A 52 31.46 32.49 24.58
CA GLN A 52 30.47 32.23 23.54
C GLN A 52 30.81 30.98 22.71
N GLU A 53 32.09 30.70 22.47
CA GLU A 53 32.56 29.55 21.70
C GLU A 53 32.46 28.26 22.52
N LYS A 54 32.75 28.33 23.83
CA LYS A 54 32.54 27.20 24.76
C LYS A 54 31.09 26.73 24.77
N LYS A 55 30.12 27.64 24.85
CA LYS A 55 28.68 27.30 24.76
C LYS A 55 28.30 26.67 23.41
N ARG A 56 28.92 27.09 22.31
CA ARG A 56 28.70 26.48 20.99
C ARG A 56 29.26 25.05 20.93
N LEU A 57 30.42 24.80 21.52
CA LEU A 57 31.00 23.46 21.60
C LEU A 57 30.15 22.52 22.45
N GLU A 58 29.60 22.99 23.57
CA GLU A 58 28.63 22.21 24.36
C GLU A 58 27.39 21.84 23.54
N GLY A 59 26.87 22.79 22.76
CA GLY A 59 25.78 22.54 21.81
C GLY A 59 26.12 21.45 20.79
N LEU A 60 27.30 21.52 20.16
CA LEU A 60 27.74 20.52 19.19
C LEU A 60 27.95 19.13 19.82
N ARG A 61 28.51 19.06 21.04
CA ARG A 61 28.64 17.81 21.79
C ARG A 61 27.29 17.17 22.10
N SER A 62 26.29 17.98 22.46
CA SER A 62 24.93 17.48 22.71
C SER A 62 24.30 16.87 21.45
N ILE A 63 24.55 17.48 20.28
CA ILE A 63 24.08 16.96 19.00
C ILE A 63 24.79 15.65 18.67
N GLN A 64 26.11 15.58 18.85
CA GLN A 64 26.88 14.37 18.61
C GLN A 64 26.42 13.21 19.52
N ALA A 65 26.18 13.48 20.80
CA ALA A 65 25.63 12.49 21.72
C ALA A 65 24.26 11.96 21.27
N SER A 66 23.39 12.83 20.75
CA SER A 66 22.08 12.40 20.22
C SER A 66 22.19 11.55 18.95
N LEU A 67 23.21 11.80 18.11
CA LEU A 67 23.46 10.99 16.90
C LEU A 67 24.00 9.61 17.26
N ASP A 68 24.92 9.53 18.23
CA ASP A 68 25.46 8.26 18.72
C ASP A 68 24.35 7.40 19.35
N GLU A 69 23.39 8.02 20.05
CA GLU A 69 22.22 7.35 20.61
C GLU A 69 21.32 6.75 19.51
N VAL A 70 21.05 7.51 18.44
CA VAL A 70 20.28 7.02 17.28
C VAL A 70 21.00 5.86 16.59
N GLU A 71 22.32 5.95 16.42
CA GLU A 71 23.11 4.86 15.83
C GLU A 71 23.03 3.59 16.70
N MET A 72 23.01 3.74 18.03
CA MET A 72 22.84 2.61 18.95
C MET A 72 21.46 1.95 18.78
N TYR A 73 20.39 2.75 18.71
CA TYR A 73 19.04 2.25 18.48
C TYR A 73 18.91 1.53 17.14
N GLU A 74 19.52 2.07 16.08
CA GLU A 74 19.52 1.43 14.76
C GLU A 74 20.24 0.07 14.80
N LYS A 75 21.40 0.00 15.44
CA LYS A 75 22.14 -1.27 15.64
C LYS A 75 21.31 -2.29 16.42
N GLN A 76 20.62 -1.85 17.49
CA GLN A 76 19.76 -2.72 18.28
C GLN A 76 18.58 -3.25 17.45
N PHE A 77 17.95 -2.39 16.65
CA PHE A 77 16.86 -2.80 15.76
C PHE A 77 17.32 -3.80 14.70
N ARG A 78 18.48 -3.55 14.06
CA ARG A 78 19.08 -4.48 13.09
C ARG A 78 19.40 -5.83 13.73
N GLN A 79 19.91 -5.85 14.97
CA GLN A 79 20.17 -7.09 15.71
C GLN A 79 18.88 -7.85 16.04
N GLN A 80 17.83 -7.15 16.47
CA GLN A 80 16.52 -7.77 16.73
C GLN A 80 15.90 -8.34 15.45
N ALA A 81 15.98 -7.61 14.34
CA ALA A 81 15.52 -8.09 13.03
C ALA A 81 16.31 -9.33 12.58
N ALA A 82 17.63 -9.33 12.75
CA ALA A 82 18.48 -10.50 12.46
C ALA A 82 18.12 -11.71 13.33
N GLN A 83 17.86 -11.51 14.64
CA GLN A 83 17.43 -12.58 15.53
C GLN A 83 16.05 -13.15 15.15
N GLN A 84 15.11 -12.29 14.73
CA GLN A 84 13.81 -12.74 14.23
C GLN A 84 13.95 -13.55 12.93
N ARG A 85 14.84 -13.14 12.02
CA ARG A 85 15.16 -13.89 10.78
C ARG A 85 15.66 -15.30 11.09
N THR A 86 16.64 -15.43 11.98
CA THR A 86 17.14 -16.75 12.42
C THR A 86 16.05 -17.60 13.08
N ARG A 87 15.18 -17.00 13.91
CA ARG A 87 14.10 -17.71 14.61
C ARG A 87 13.00 -18.21 13.67
N ARG A 88 12.78 -17.54 12.53
CA ARG A 88 11.74 -17.90 11.56
C ARG A 88 12.19 -18.94 10.53
N GLY A 89 13.45 -19.35 10.54
CA GLY A 89 13.98 -20.42 9.71
C GLY A 89 14.03 -20.09 8.21
N LEU A 90 14.03 -18.81 7.85
CA LEU A 90 14.03 -18.36 6.46
C LEU A 90 15.48 -18.15 5.99
N SER A 91 15.90 -18.86 4.95
CA SER A 91 17.19 -18.63 4.26
C SER A 91 17.15 -17.34 3.46
N GLU A 92 18.28 -16.63 3.39
CA GLU A 92 18.44 -15.36 2.66
C GLU A 92 18.00 -15.45 1.18
N GLU A 93 18.01 -16.66 0.61
CA GLU A 93 17.64 -16.93 -0.78
C GLU A 93 16.11 -16.92 -1.07
N GLU A 94 15.23 -17.03 -0.06
CA GLU A 94 13.77 -17.06 -0.27
C GLU A 94 13.09 -15.67 -0.21
N GLU A 95 13.84 -14.59 0.06
CA GLU A 95 13.34 -13.21 0.03
C GLU A 95 13.55 -12.51 -1.32
N ASP A 96 14.53 -12.91 -2.14
CA ASP A 96 14.78 -12.27 -3.45
C ASP A 96 13.64 -12.50 -4.47
N GLU A 97 12.86 -13.58 -4.36
CA GLU A 97 11.66 -13.79 -5.20
C GLU A 97 10.37 -13.16 -4.62
N ARG A 98 10.40 -12.75 -3.35
CA ARG A 98 9.38 -11.85 -2.80
C ARG A 98 9.89 -10.43 -2.92
N GLU A 99 10.21 -10.07 -4.15
CA GLU A 99 10.35 -8.69 -4.58
C GLU A 99 9.09 -7.97 -4.12
N ILE A 100 9.29 -7.20 -3.05
CA ILE A 100 8.43 -6.13 -2.58
C ILE A 100 7.99 -5.41 -3.85
N GLU A 101 6.70 -5.44 -4.16
CA GLU A 101 6.12 -4.60 -5.21
C GLU A 101 6.50 -3.17 -4.85
N VAL A 102 7.56 -2.68 -5.50
CA VAL A 102 8.12 -1.36 -5.27
C VAL A 102 7.05 -0.40 -5.75
N LEU A 103 6.20 0.03 -4.82
CA LEU A 103 5.52 1.30 -4.94
C LEU A 103 6.63 2.31 -5.24
N ASP A 104 6.58 2.87 -6.45
CA ASP A 104 7.34 4.05 -6.85
C ASP A 104 7.14 5.13 -5.80
N THR A 105 7.98 5.12 -4.76
CA THR A 105 8.08 6.20 -3.82
C THR A 105 8.90 7.25 -4.53
N ALA A 106 8.19 8.11 -5.26
CA ALA A 106 8.72 9.37 -5.72
C ALA A 106 9.13 10.19 -4.48
N TRP A 107 10.38 9.98 -4.06
CA TRP A 107 11.03 10.79 -3.04
C TRP A 107 11.12 12.22 -3.57
N SER A 108 10.16 13.04 -3.19
CA SER A 108 10.24 14.49 -3.23
C SER A 108 10.09 14.94 -1.78
N GLY A 109 10.98 15.84 -1.33
CA GLY A 109 11.12 16.27 0.07
C GLY A 109 9.94 17.08 0.62
N GLN A 110 8.70 16.68 0.36
CA GLN A 110 7.49 17.15 1.02
C GLN A 110 6.87 15.97 1.77
N ALA A 111 7.15 15.92 3.08
CA ALA A 111 6.57 14.92 3.96
C ALA A 111 5.04 15.01 3.95
N GLY A 112 4.39 13.95 3.44
CA GLY A 112 3.11 13.50 3.96
C GLY A 112 1.83 14.18 3.48
N MET A 113 1.77 14.78 2.28
CA MET A 113 0.49 15.28 1.74
C MET A 113 -0.18 14.39 0.69
N ASP A 114 0.48 13.37 0.13
CA ASP A 114 -0.15 12.48 -0.87
C ASP A 114 0.12 10.99 -0.59
N VAL A 115 -0.18 10.53 0.63
CA VAL A 115 -0.57 9.11 0.77
C VAL A 115 -2.02 9.04 0.34
N THR A 116 -2.26 8.92 -0.97
CA THR A 116 -3.59 8.51 -1.43
C THR A 116 -3.80 7.09 -0.94
N VAL A 117 -4.50 6.95 0.19
CA VAL A 117 -4.84 5.64 0.74
C VAL A 117 -5.67 4.94 -0.33
N VAL A 118 -5.07 4.05 -1.11
CA VAL A 118 -5.79 3.14 -2.00
C VAL A 118 -6.71 2.35 -1.07
N GLY A 119 -8.02 2.54 -1.22
CA GLY A 119 -8.99 2.06 -0.23
C GLY A 119 -8.72 0.62 0.18
N SER A 120 -8.78 0.34 1.48
CA SER A 120 -8.35 -0.90 2.11
C SER A 120 -9.16 -2.16 1.72
N LYS A 121 -10.10 -2.06 0.76
CA LYS A 121 -11.07 -3.10 0.42
C LYS A 121 -11.82 -3.61 1.66
N THR A 122 -12.21 -2.67 2.52
CA THR A 122 -12.95 -2.98 3.76
C THR A 122 -14.34 -2.36 3.72
N TRP A 123 -15.22 -2.81 4.61
CA TRP A 123 -16.56 -2.24 4.75
C TRP A 123 -16.54 -0.78 5.22
N ALA A 124 -15.45 -0.34 5.86
CA ALA A 124 -15.26 1.06 6.25
C ALA A 124 -15.27 2.00 5.03
N ASP A 125 -14.91 1.51 3.85
CA ASP A 125 -14.87 2.32 2.62
C ASP A 125 -16.29 2.72 2.13
N ILE A 126 -17.35 1.99 2.52
CA ILE A 126 -18.73 2.40 2.26
C ILE A 126 -19.03 3.74 2.95
N SER A 127 -18.63 3.88 4.21
CA SER A 127 -18.96 5.07 5.03
C SER A 127 -18.34 6.35 4.47
N LYS A 128 -17.23 6.23 3.75
CA LYS A 128 -16.55 7.35 3.07
C LYS A 128 -17.28 7.76 1.79
N ARG A 129 -18.17 6.92 1.26
CA ARG A 129 -18.81 7.06 -0.07
C ARG A 129 -20.30 6.76 0.00
N LEU A 130 -20.98 7.33 0.99
CA LEU A 130 -22.41 7.13 1.20
C LEU A 130 -23.25 7.53 -0.02
N GLY A 131 -22.86 8.57 -0.75
CA GLY A 131 -23.55 8.96 -1.99
C GLY A 131 -23.52 7.86 -3.04
N LEU A 132 -22.35 7.22 -3.23
CA LEU A 132 -22.19 6.12 -4.18
C LEU A 132 -23.05 4.92 -3.76
N ALA A 133 -22.96 4.52 -2.49
CA ALA A 133 -23.71 3.39 -1.93
C ALA A 133 -25.23 3.63 -1.95
N ALA A 134 -25.68 4.84 -1.63
CA ALA A 134 -27.09 5.20 -1.65
C ALA A 134 -27.68 5.08 -3.05
N GLY A 135 -26.97 5.55 -4.09
CA GLY A 135 -27.47 5.40 -5.44
C GLY A 135 -27.33 3.98 -6.00
N ASP A 136 -26.36 3.17 -5.54
CA ASP A 136 -26.35 1.74 -5.83
C ASP A 136 -27.61 1.04 -5.24
N VAL A 137 -28.00 1.39 -4.02
CA VAL A 137 -29.25 0.91 -3.39
C VAL A 137 -30.47 1.36 -4.20
N ILE A 138 -30.52 2.63 -4.62
CA ILE A 138 -31.61 3.15 -5.46
C ILE A 138 -31.67 2.38 -6.79
N ALA A 139 -30.53 2.16 -7.46
CA ALA A 139 -30.44 1.41 -8.70
C ALA A 139 -30.99 -0.02 -8.56
N LEU A 140 -30.61 -0.73 -7.49
CA LEU A 140 -31.13 -2.07 -7.19
C LEU A 140 -32.62 -2.06 -6.83
N THR A 141 -33.10 -1.00 -6.17
CA THR A 141 -34.52 -0.80 -5.87
C THR A 141 -35.33 -0.59 -7.15
N VAL A 142 -34.81 0.21 -8.09
CA VAL A 142 -35.41 0.45 -9.41
C VAL A 142 -35.49 -0.86 -10.18
N PHE A 143 -34.41 -1.65 -10.20
CA PHE A 143 -34.42 -2.98 -10.79
C PHE A 143 -35.54 -3.87 -10.22
N ALA A 144 -35.64 -3.97 -8.89
CA ALA A 144 -36.68 -4.76 -8.23
C ALA A 144 -38.10 -4.22 -8.52
N SER A 145 -38.24 -2.90 -8.54
CA SER A 145 -39.50 -2.22 -8.85
C SER A 145 -39.96 -2.50 -10.26
N ILE A 146 -39.08 -2.41 -11.25
CA ILE A 146 -39.39 -2.73 -12.66
C ILE A 146 -39.74 -4.20 -12.79
N GLY A 147 -38.93 -5.10 -12.23
CA GLY A 147 -39.19 -6.54 -12.28
C GLY A 147 -40.54 -6.94 -11.68
N ARG A 148 -40.98 -6.24 -10.62
CA ARG A 148 -42.29 -6.44 -9.98
C ARG A 148 -43.43 -5.74 -10.72
N GLY A 149 -43.21 -4.50 -11.15
CA GLY A 149 -44.19 -3.63 -11.80
C GLY A 149 -44.66 -4.16 -13.16
N VAL A 150 -43.78 -4.87 -13.87
CA VAL A 150 -44.13 -5.61 -15.11
C VAL A 150 -45.21 -6.68 -14.86
N HIS A 151 -45.40 -7.14 -13.62
CA HIS A 151 -46.33 -8.24 -13.30
C HIS A 151 -47.46 -7.90 -12.33
N THR A 152 -47.34 -6.88 -11.48
CA THR A 152 -48.24 -6.70 -10.32
C THR A 152 -48.79 -5.29 -10.10
N GLY A 153 -48.54 -4.35 -11.02
CA GLY A 153 -49.00 -2.96 -10.92
C GLY A 153 -47.96 -1.98 -10.37
N SER A 154 -48.20 -0.68 -10.59
CA SER A 154 -47.23 0.41 -10.41
C SER A 154 -47.23 1.00 -8.99
N GLY A 155 -46.16 0.80 -8.23
CA GLY A 155 -45.94 1.48 -6.95
C GLY A 155 -44.71 0.97 -6.21
N ILE A 156 -44.07 1.84 -5.39
CA ILE A 156 -43.03 1.41 -4.43
C ILE A 156 -43.75 0.97 -3.15
N ASP A 157 -43.77 -0.33 -2.89
CA ASP A 157 -44.36 -0.94 -1.69
C ASP A 157 -43.28 -1.66 -0.85
N VAL A 158 -43.66 -2.14 0.33
CA VAL A 158 -42.76 -2.91 1.23
C VAL A 158 -42.21 -4.16 0.52
N GLU A 159 -42.98 -4.72 -0.40
CA GLU A 159 -42.62 -5.93 -1.11
C GLU A 159 -41.55 -5.70 -2.20
N VAL A 160 -41.45 -4.50 -2.77
CA VAL A 160 -40.30 -4.08 -3.59
C VAL A 160 -39.00 -4.24 -2.78
N PHE A 161 -38.98 -3.75 -1.55
CA PHE A 161 -37.79 -3.84 -0.69
C PHE A 161 -37.46 -5.29 -0.33
N LYS A 162 -38.47 -6.13 -0.03
CA LYS A 162 -38.26 -7.58 0.17
C LYS A 162 -37.66 -8.25 -1.08
N THR A 163 -38.10 -7.83 -2.27
CA THR A 163 -37.59 -8.36 -3.54
C THR A 163 -36.16 -7.91 -3.82
N ALA A 164 -35.81 -6.67 -3.43
CA ALA A 164 -34.48 -6.11 -3.59
C ALA A 164 -33.47 -6.61 -2.53
N LEU A 165 -33.96 -7.09 -1.38
CA LEU A 165 -33.13 -7.46 -0.23
C LEU A 165 -31.99 -8.44 -0.55
N PRO A 166 -32.18 -9.54 -1.31
CA PRO A 166 -31.07 -10.43 -1.69
C PRO A 166 -29.97 -9.70 -2.49
N PHE A 167 -30.36 -8.73 -3.31
CA PHE A 167 -29.44 -7.91 -4.10
C PHE A 167 -28.69 -6.90 -3.24
N TYR A 168 -29.34 -6.30 -2.24
CA TYR A 168 -28.65 -5.45 -1.27
C TYR A 168 -27.61 -6.25 -0.48
N ILE A 169 -27.97 -7.44 0.00
CA ILE A 169 -27.06 -8.30 0.79
C ILE A 169 -25.87 -8.71 -0.06
N GLY A 170 -26.11 -9.23 -1.28
CA GLY A 170 -25.04 -9.65 -2.17
C GLY A 170 -24.13 -8.47 -2.56
N TRP A 171 -24.72 -7.34 -2.96
CA TRP A 171 -23.97 -6.15 -3.37
C TRP A 171 -23.20 -5.53 -2.21
N LEU A 172 -23.88 -5.08 -1.16
CA LEU A 172 -23.25 -4.34 -0.07
C LEU A 172 -22.35 -5.23 0.81
N GLY A 173 -22.60 -6.55 0.85
CA GLY A 173 -21.75 -7.48 1.60
C GLY A 173 -20.41 -7.77 0.92
N LEU A 174 -20.41 -7.95 -0.41
CA LEU A 174 -19.23 -8.43 -1.15
C LEU A 174 -18.50 -7.35 -1.95
N SER A 175 -19.23 -6.41 -2.56
CA SER A 175 -18.60 -5.39 -3.40
C SER A 175 -17.57 -4.50 -2.68
N PRO A 176 -17.68 -4.15 -1.37
CA PRO A 176 -16.61 -3.42 -0.68
C PRO A 176 -15.33 -4.22 -0.55
N LEU A 177 -15.44 -5.53 -0.30
CA LEU A 177 -14.30 -6.44 -0.19
C LEU A 177 -13.60 -6.63 -1.54
N LEU A 178 -14.33 -6.46 -2.64
CA LEU A 178 -13.82 -6.49 -4.01
C LEU A 178 -13.30 -5.13 -4.48
N GLY A 179 -13.38 -4.10 -3.63
CA GLY A 179 -12.81 -2.79 -3.89
C GLY A 179 -13.73 -1.82 -4.64
N ALA A 180 -15.02 -2.13 -4.76
CA ALA A 180 -16.00 -1.29 -5.46
C ALA A 180 -16.29 0.06 -4.77
N TYR A 181 -15.79 0.27 -3.55
CA TYR A 181 -15.90 1.54 -2.81
C TYR A 181 -14.52 2.14 -2.49
N THR A 182 -13.46 1.69 -3.14
CA THR A 182 -12.12 2.26 -2.94
C THR A 182 -11.98 3.63 -3.58
N ASN A 183 -10.88 4.32 -3.29
CA ASN A 183 -10.54 5.57 -3.97
C ASN A 183 -10.37 5.41 -5.48
N GLN A 184 -9.87 4.26 -5.91
CA GLN A 184 -9.77 3.92 -7.33
C GLN A 184 -11.15 3.82 -7.99
N ALA A 185 -12.18 3.32 -7.29
CA ALA A 185 -13.51 3.10 -7.88
C ALA A 185 -14.22 4.38 -8.37
N THR A 186 -13.74 5.56 -8.01
CA THR A 186 -14.24 6.84 -8.56
C THR A 186 -13.16 7.72 -9.17
N ALA A 187 -11.92 7.22 -9.29
CA ALA A 187 -10.79 8.00 -9.76
C ALA A 187 -10.98 8.46 -11.21
N THR A 188 -11.36 7.52 -12.08
CA THR A 188 -11.63 7.74 -13.50
C THR A 188 -12.76 6.83 -13.96
N GLN A 189 -13.34 7.09 -15.14
CA GLN A 189 -14.32 6.19 -15.74
C GLN A 189 -13.74 4.78 -15.98
N LYS A 190 -12.45 4.70 -16.33
CA LYS A 190 -11.77 3.42 -16.56
C LYS A 190 -11.59 2.64 -15.25
N ASP A 191 -11.21 3.33 -14.18
CA ASP A 191 -11.02 2.72 -12.85
C ASP A 191 -12.36 2.31 -12.20
N MET A 192 -13.42 3.07 -12.47
CA MET A 192 -14.77 2.71 -12.08
C MET A 192 -15.19 1.39 -12.74
N ILE A 193 -14.94 1.22 -14.05
CA ILE A 193 -15.24 -0.05 -14.74
C ILE A 193 -14.37 -1.19 -14.22
N SER A 194 -13.07 -0.97 -14.01
CA SER A 194 -12.13 -2.02 -13.58
C SER A 194 -12.45 -2.57 -12.18
N THR A 195 -13.04 -1.75 -11.31
CA THR A 195 -13.49 -2.16 -9.98
C THR A 195 -14.94 -2.65 -9.96
N LEU A 196 -15.82 -2.10 -10.81
CA LEU A 196 -17.22 -2.49 -10.92
C LEU A 196 -17.40 -3.90 -11.47
N VAL A 197 -16.76 -4.23 -12.60
CA VAL A 197 -16.95 -5.51 -13.30
C VAL A 197 -16.68 -6.73 -12.41
N PRO A 198 -15.53 -6.86 -11.73
CA PRO A 198 -15.27 -8.01 -10.86
C PRO A 198 -16.21 -8.02 -9.64
N ALA A 199 -16.52 -6.86 -9.06
CA ALA A 199 -17.46 -6.77 -7.95
C ALA A 199 -18.87 -7.24 -8.33
N TRP A 200 -19.36 -6.80 -9.49
CA TRP A 200 -20.66 -7.19 -10.05
C TRP A 200 -20.71 -8.67 -10.43
N ALA A 201 -19.66 -9.16 -11.07
CA ALA A 201 -19.56 -10.55 -11.52
C ALA A 201 -19.61 -11.56 -10.36
N VAL A 202 -19.22 -11.16 -9.15
CA VAL A 202 -19.33 -12.01 -7.95
C VAL A 202 -20.61 -11.71 -7.17
N SER A 203 -20.89 -10.44 -6.91
CA SER A 203 -21.95 -10.04 -5.97
C SER A 203 -23.36 -10.32 -6.49
N ILE A 204 -23.62 -10.13 -7.79
CA ILE A 204 -24.96 -10.35 -8.37
C ILE A 204 -25.31 -11.83 -8.48
N PRO A 205 -24.40 -12.73 -8.92
CA PRO A 205 -24.67 -14.17 -8.83
C PRO A 205 -24.91 -14.65 -7.40
N VAL A 206 -24.16 -14.13 -6.41
CA VAL A 206 -24.43 -14.44 -5.00
C VAL A 206 -25.81 -13.93 -4.57
N ALA A 207 -26.21 -12.72 -4.97
CA ALA A 207 -27.56 -12.23 -4.71
C ALA A 207 -28.66 -13.12 -5.32
N LEU A 208 -28.46 -13.62 -6.54
CA LEU A 208 -29.37 -14.55 -7.19
C LEU A 208 -29.45 -15.90 -6.46
N ALA A 209 -28.32 -16.39 -5.96
CA ALA A 209 -28.27 -17.60 -5.13
C ALA A 209 -29.01 -17.41 -3.80
N ILE A 210 -28.79 -16.28 -3.10
CA ILE A 210 -29.52 -15.91 -1.88
C ILE A 210 -31.01 -15.85 -2.16
N ARG A 211 -31.41 -15.19 -3.26
CA ARG A 211 -32.82 -15.12 -3.67
C ARG A 211 -33.42 -16.51 -3.89
N GLY A 212 -32.70 -17.39 -4.59
CA GLY A 212 -33.15 -18.76 -4.83
C GLY A 212 -33.33 -19.53 -3.53
N ALA A 213 -32.37 -19.41 -2.61
CA ALA A 213 -32.44 -20.03 -1.29
C ALA A 213 -33.61 -19.52 -0.45
N VAL A 214 -33.86 -18.20 -0.43
CA VAL A 214 -34.97 -17.59 0.32
C VAL A 214 -36.33 -17.98 -0.27
N LYS A 215 -36.43 -18.08 -1.61
CA LYS A 215 -37.68 -18.43 -2.29
C LYS A 215 -37.93 -19.94 -2.35
N GLY A 216 -36.91 -20.76 -2.13
CA GLY A 216 -36.97 -22.22 -2.22
C GLY A 216 -36.90 -22.77 -3.65
N ASP A 217 -36.66 -21.92 -4.64
CA ASP A 217 -36.68 -22.28 -6.08
C ASP A 217 -35.52 -21.64 -6.84
N VAL A 218 -34.97 -22.37 -7.82
CA VAL A 218 -33.95 -21.85 -8.73
C VAL A 218 -34.59 -20.81 -9.67
N PRO A 219 -34.04 -19.59 -9.78
CA PRO A 219 -34.57 -18.59 -10.69
C PRO A 219 -34.55 -19.07 -12.16
N PRO A 220 -35.59 -18.78 -12.96
CA PRO A 220 -35.59 -19.11 -14.38
C PRO A 220 -34.40 -18.48 -15.11
N VAL A 221 -33.83 -19.19 -16.09
CA VAL A 221 -32.67 -18.72 -16.87
C VAL A 221 -32.88 -17.32 -17.48
N PRO A 222 -34.04 -17.00 -18.08
CA PRO A 222 -34.28 -15.64 -18.59
C PRO A 222 -34.20 -14.57 -17.50
N PHE A 223 -34.70 -14.87 -16.30
CA PHE A 223 -34.62 -13.95 -15.17
C PHE A 223 -33.16 -13.72 -14.75
N ILE A 224 -32.31 -14.75 -14.74
CA ILE A 224 -30.89 -14.63 -14.43
C ILE A 224 -30.19 -13.68 -15.41
N ILE A 225 -30.39 -13.89 -16.72
CA ILE A 225 -29.77 -13.10 -17.78
C ILE A 225 -30.21 -11.63 -17.69
N VAL A 226 -31.53 -11.38 -17.59
CA VAL A 226 -32.07 -10.03 -17.47
C VAL A 226 -31.58 -9.36 -16.18
N SER A 227 -31.52 -10.09 -15.06
CA SER A 227 -31.01 -9.54 -13.80
C SER A 227 -29.57 -9.10 -13.92
N LEU A 228 -28.70 -9.91 -14.52
CA LEU A 228 -27.29 -9.57 -14.74
C LEU A 228 -27.16 -8.30 -15.59
N ILE A 229 -27.81 -8.28 -16.77
CA ILE A 229 -27.72 -7.14 -17.69
C ILE A 229 -28.30 -5.88 -17.05
N ALA A 230 -29.51 -5.95 -16.50
CA ALA A 230 -30.20 -4.79 -15.94
C ALA A 230 -29.46 -4.20 -14.73
N THR A 231 -29.02 -5.05 -13.78
CA THR A 231 -28.25 -4.56 -12.62
C THR A 231 -26.89 -4.01 -13.04
N GLY A 232 -26.21 -4.65 -13.99
CA GLY A 232 -24.95 -4.16 -14.53
C GLY A 232 -25.10 -2.80 -15.18
N SER A 233 -26.11 -2.61 -16.03
CA SER A 233 -26.40 -1.33 -16.69
C SER A 233 -26.79 -0.24 -15.69
N LEU A 234 -27.67 -0.54 -14.72
CA LEU A 234 -28.11 0.44 -13.73
C LEU A 234 -26.98 0.89 -12.80
N LEU A 235 -26.16 -0.06 -12.32
CA LEU A 235 -24.99 0.25 -11.50
C LEU A 235 -23.94 1.04 -12.30
N ALA A 236 -23.65 0.62 -13.54
CA ALA A 236 -22.71 1.34 -14.39
C ALA A 236 -23.18 2.76 -14.72
N ALA A 237 -24.49 2.95 -14.98
CA ALA A 237 -25.08 4.25 -15.24
C ALA A 237 -24.98 5.16 -14.00
N TRP A 238 -25.36 4.67 -12.82
CA TRP A 238 -25.24 5.44 -11.58
C TRP A 238 -23.79 5.78 -11.25
N ARG A 239 -22.89 4.81 -11.30
CA ARG A 239 -21.48 5.01 -10.95
C ARG A 239 -20.76 5.89 -11.97
N GLY A 240 -21.07 5.74 -13.25
CA GLY A 240 -20.60 6.64 -14.30
C GLY A 240 -21.09 8.07 -14.07
N LEU A 241 -22.37 8.26 -13.76
CA LEU A 241 -22.91 9.56 -13.40
C LEU A 241 -22.19 10.11 -12.16
N TYR A 242 -22.01 9.30 -11.12
CA TYR A 242 -21.33 9.67 -9.87
C TYR A 242 -19.90 10.17 -10.11
N VAL A 243 -19.13 9.51 -10.99
CA VAL A 243 -17.77 9.93 -11.35
C VAL A 243 -17.78 11.25 -12.11
N VAL A 244 -18.76 11.45 -13.00
CA VAL A 244 -18.90 12.72 -13.74
C VAL A 244 -19.27 13.88 -12.83
N ILE A 245 -20.16 13.67 -11.84
CA ILE A 245 -20.56 14.72 -10.89
C ILE A 245 -19.53 14.95 -9.77
N ASN A 246 -18.72 13.94 -9.44
CA ASN A 246 -17.67 14.01 -8.42
C ASN A 246 -16.31 13.65 -9.02
N PRO A 247 -15.76 14.46 -9.96
CA PRO A 247 -14.45 14.18 -10.52
C PRO A 247 -13.41 14.31 -9.41
N THR A 248 -12.87 13.18 -8.95
CA THR A 248 -11.70 13.19 -8.06
C THR A 248 -10.51 13.60 -8.91
N SER A 249 -9.88 14.73 -8.58
CA SER A 249 -8.88 15.44 -9.39
C SER A 249 -7.55 14.69 -9.61
N THR A 250 -7.45 13.39 -9.36
CA THR A 250 -6.20 12.63 -9.46
C THR A 250 -5.67 12.51 -10.89
N ALA A 251 -6.51 12.67 -11.92
CA ALA A 251 -6.04 12.73 -13.31
C ALA A 251 -5.58 14.14 -13.77
N GLU A 252 -5.95 15.20 -13.04
CA GLU A 252 -5.66 16.59 -13.42
C GLU A 252 -4.73 17.32 -12.43
N THR A 253 -4.32 16.68 -11.33
CA THR A 253 -3.38 17.28 -10.35
C THR A 253 -1.91 17.17 -10.76
N LYS A 254 -1.60 16.72 -12.00
CA LYS A 254 -0.23 16.73 -12.55
C LYS A 254 0.09 17.90 -13.49
N ARG A 255 -0.82 18.86 -13.61
CA ARG A 255 -0.50 20.18 -14.17
C ARG A 255 -0.56 21.17 -13.03
N GLY A 256 0.60 21.56 -12.49
CA GLY A 256 0.69 22.69 -11.56
C GLY A 256 -0.11 23.84 -12.16
N GLY A 257 -1.17 24.23 -11.47
CA GLY A 257 -2.09 25.24 -11.97
C GLY A 257 -1.32 26.53 -12.21
N ILE A 258 -1.76 27.35 -13.16
CA ILE A 258 -1.20 28.68 -13.42
C ILE A 258 -1.11 29.49 -12.10
N LEU A 259 -2.03 29.21 -11.17
CA LEU A 259 -2.08 29.78 -9.83
C LEU A 259 -0.95 29.28 -8.89
N ASP A 260 -0.48 28.05 -9.01
CA ASP A 260 0.71 27.59 -8.27
C ASP A 260 1.97 28.28 -8.78
N GLY A 261 2.05 28.53 -10.10
CA GLY A 261 3.10 29.39 -10.68
C GLY A 261 3.07 30.80 -10.07
N PHE A 262 1.89 31.41 -9.95
CA PHE A 262 1.72 32.69 -9.27
C PHE A 262 2.06 32.64 -7.78
N ARG A 263 1.71 31.56 -7.08
CA ARG A 263 2.02 31.38 -5.66
C ARG A 263 3.52 31.22 -5.44
N MET A 264 4.21 30.57 -6.37
CA MET A 264 5.66 30.41 -6.38
C MET A 264 6.39 31.73 -6.71
N ILE A 265 5.87 32.52 -7.67
CA ILE A 265 6.38 33.85 -8.00
C ILE A 265 6.18 34.83 -6.83
N THR A 266 5.01 34.83 -6.18
CA THR A 266 4.72 35.74 -5.06
C THR A 266 5.52 35.41 -3.81
N THR A 267 5.83 34.13 -3.57
CA THR A 267 6.70 33.73 -2.46
C THR A 267 8.17 34.08 -2.72
N LEU A 268 8.62 34.05 -3.98
CA LEU A 268 9.94 34.57 -4.36
C LEU A 268 10.04 36.10 -4.24
N LEU A 269 9.01 36.81 -4.69
CA LEU A 269 8.91 38.28 -4.56
C LEU A 269 8.81 38.77 -3.12
N ARG A 270 8.32 37.95 -2.20
CA ARG A 270 8.23 38.29 -0.77
C ARG A 270 9.56 38.06 -0.03
N ARG A 271 10.50 37.33 -0.63
CA ARG A 271 11.79 36.98 -0.02
C ARG A 271 12.91 37.97 -0.37
N TRP A 272 12.70 38.81 -1.38
CA TRP A 272 13.57 39.93 -1.76
C TRP A 272 12.89 41.25 -1.45
#